data_AF-A0A257JIR7-F1
#
_entry.id   AF-A0A257JIR7-F1
#
_cell.length_a   1.000
_cell.length_b   1.000
_cell.length_c   1.000
_cell.angle_alpha   90.00
_cell.angle_beta   90.00
_cell.angle_gamma   90.00
#
_symmetry.space_group_name_H-M   'P 1'
#
loop_
_entity.id
_entity.type
_entity.pdbx_description
1 polymer ?
#
loop_
_entity_poly.entity_id
_entity_poly.type
_entity_poly.pdbx_seq_one_letter_code
_entity_poly.pdbx_strand_id
1 'polypeptide(L)'
;MSLSIRAYAAHRGVSHTSVRKAIASGRLTTEPDGTIDPDKADRAWVRNADPSKARGAQALKPVPAAAVGAVKDTLSEAGAPVIGGMSYLHAKTAEKVLTVQLLREKLRREKGEVVERDYAIEQGFSFARRLRDQWLGWPARASALMAAELGVDAHKLEALLTEQVREQLQVSAADELRLHQP
;
A
#
# COMPACT_ATOMS: atom_id res chain seq x y z
N MET A 1 -9.71 -36.02 51.97
CA MET A 1 -10.92 -35.16 52.05
C MET A 1 -11.39 -34.95 50.63
N SER A 2 -12.57 -35.45 50.26
CA SER A 2 -13.11 -35.27 48.92
C SER A 2 -13.88 -33.94 48.80
N LEU A 3 -13.76 -33.26 47.67
CA LEU A 3 -14.37 -31.96 47.39
C LEU A 3 -15.44 -32.08 46.31
N SER A 4 -16.50 -31.28 46.40
CA SER A 4 -17.42 -31.11 45.27
C SER A 4 -16.70 -30.40 44.11
N ILE A 5 -17.20 -30.58 42.88
CA ILE A 5 -16.63 -29.94 41.67
C ILE A 5 -16.51 -28.42 41.84
N ARG A 6 -17.49 -27.78 42.47
CA ARG A 6 -17.48 -26.33 42.75
C ARG A 6 -16.43 -25.95 43.79
N ALA A 7 -16.31 -26.74 44.86
CA ALA A 7 -15.31 -26.52 45.90
C ALA A 7 -13.88 -26.71 45.37
N TYR A 8 -13.65 -27.72 44.54
CA TYR A 8 -12.37 -27.92 43.87
C TYR A 8 -12.03 -26.79 42.88
N ALA A 9 -13.02 -26.31 42.13
CA ALA A 9 -12.84 -25.16 41.24
C ALA A 9 -12.40 -23.90 42.01
N ALA A 10 -13.02 -23.63 43.16
CA ALA A 10 -12.65 -22.53 44.04
C ALA A 10 -11.25 -22.72 44.64
N HIS A 11 -10.92 -23.93 45.11
CA HIS A 11 -9.60 -24.28 45.64
C HIS A 11 -8.48 -24.03 44.62
N ARG A 12 -8.72 -24.35 43.34
CA ARG A 12 -7.71 -24.23 42.27
C ARG A 12 -7.68 -22.86 41.57
N GLY A 13 -8.65 -21.99 41.84
CA GLY A 13 -8.79 -20.67 41.20
C GLY A 13 -9.27 -20.71 39.76
N VAL A 14 -10.04 -21.72 39.36
CA VAL A 14 -10.57 -21.89 37.99
C VAL A 14 -12.09 -21.91 37.98
N SER A 15 -12.70 -21.66 36.82
CA SER A 15 -14.16 -21.75 36.71
C SER A 15 -14.65 -23.20 36.84
N HIS A 16 -15.80 -23.40 37.49
CA HIS A 16 -16.45 -24.72 37.57
C HIS A 16 -16.74 -25.33 36.18
N THR A 17 -16.99 -24.50 35.17
CA THR A 17 -17.14 -24.93 33.77
C THR A 17 -15.85 -25.52 33.20
N SER A 18 -14.69 -24.99 33.59
CA SER A 18 -13.38 -25.52 33.19
C SER A 18 -13.11 -26.88 33.82
N VAL A 19 -13.52 -27.09 35.08
CA VAL A 19 -13.42 -28.38 35.76
C VAL A 19 -14.33 -29.42 35.10
N ARG A 20 -15.59 -29.08 34.81
CA ARG A 20 -16.51 -29.96 34.06
C ARG A 20 -15.98 -30.32 32.68
N LYS A 21 -15.40 -29.37 31.95
CA LYS A 21 -14.77 -29.63 30.64
C LYS A 21 -13.56 -30.57 30.77
N ALA A 22 -12.78 -30.43 31.83
CA ALA A 22 -11.66 -31.33 32.11
C ALA A 22 -12.13 -32.76 32.44
N ILE A 23 -13.23 -32.92 33.17
CA ILE A 23 -13.85 -34.23 33.42
C ILE A 23 -14.40 -34.83 32.11
N ALA A 24 -15.15 -34.04 31.33
CA ALA A 24 -15.75 -34.50 30.07
C ALA A 24 -14.72 -34.88 29.01
N SER A 25 -13.53 -34.28 29.04
CA SER A 25 -12.41 -34.64 28.17
C SER A 25 -11.54 -35.79 28.71
N GLY A 26 -11.93 -36.41 29.83
CA GLY A 26 -11.18 -37.50 30.47
C GLY A 26 -9.89 -37.06 31.16
N ARG A 27 -9.65 -35.74 31.28
CA ARG A 27 -8.45 -35.17 31.88
C ARG A 27 -8.44 -35.27 33.40
N LEU A 28 -9.63 -35.19 34.01
CA LEU A 28 -9.88 -35.40 35.42
C LEU A 28 -10.82 -36.59 35.62
N THR A 29 -10.57 -37.39 36.64
CA THR A 29 -11.43 -38.50 37.05
C THR A 29 -12.17 -38.13 38.33
N THR A 30 -13.48 -38.34 38.35
CA THR A 30 -14.30 -38.21 39.56
C THR A 30 -14.36 -39.55 40.30
N GLU A 31 -14.51 -39.50 41.62
CA GLU A 31 -14.73 -40.69 42.44
C GLU A 31 -16.14 -41.27 42.18
N PRO A 32 -16.42 -42.53 42.60
CA PRO A 32 -17.72 -43.17 42.37
C PRO A 32 -18.92 -42.42 42.99
N ASP A 33 -18.67 -41.56 43.99
CA ASP A 33 -19.65 -40.69 44.64
C ASP A 33 -19.84 -39.32 43.94
N GLY A 34 -19.11 -39.08 42.84
CA GLY A 34 -19.13 -37.83 42.08
C GLY A 34 -18.26 -36.70 42.67
N THR A 35 -17.48 -36.97 43.70
CA THR A 35 -16.55 -36.00 44.31
C THR A 35 -15.16 -36.04 43.64
N ILE A 36 -14.34 -35.05 43.98
CA ILE A 36 -12.98 -34.86 43.47
C ILE A 36 -12.00 -34.88 44.64
N ASP A 37 -11.02 -35.79 44.59
CA ASP A 37 -9.84 -35.74 45.45
C ASP A 37 -8.89 -34.63 44.95
N PRO A 38 -8.68 -33.54 45.70
CA PRO A 38 -7.90 -32.38 45.25
C PRO A 38 -6.46 -32.73 44.87
N ASP A 39 -5.80 -33.60 45.64
CA ASP A 39 -4.38 -33.93 45.41
C ASP A 39 -4.20 -34.81 44.17
N LYS A 40 -5.16 -35.70 43.90
CA LYS A 40 -5.16 -36.49 42.66
C LYS A 40 -5.52 -35.62 41.46
N ALA A 41 -6.50 -34.75 41.60
CA ALA A 41 -6.98 -33.87 40.54
C ALA A 41 -5.92 -32.85 40.13
N ASP A 42 -5.21 -32.23 41.07
CA ASP A 42 -4.14 -31.28 40.76
C ASP A 42 -2.98 -31.96 40.01
N ARG A 43 -2.61 -33.18 40.43
CA ARG A 43 -1.61 -33.99 39.72
C ARG A 43 -2.07 -34.37 38.32
N ALA A 44 -3.32 -34.80 38.14
CA ALA A 44 -3.88 -35.13 36.83
C ALA A 44 -3.99 -33.90 35.93
N TRP A 45 -4.34 -32.74 36.49
CA TRP A 45 -4.45 -31.47 35.77
C TRP A 45 -3.12 -31.02 35.18
N VAL A 46 -2.03 -31.14 35.95
CA VAL A 46 -0.68 -30.79 35.48
C VAL A 46 -0.17 -31.79 34.46
N ARG A 47 -0.29 -33.10 34.73
CA ARG A 47 0.20 -34.15 33.82
C ARG A 47 -0.48 -34.16 32.46
N ASN A 48 -1.79 -33.91 32.45
CA ASN A 48 -2.60 -34.00 31.25
C ASN A 48 -2.93 -32.61 30.66
N ALA A 49 -2.20 -31.56 31.10
CA ALA A 49 -2.30 -30.25 30.50
C ALA A 49 -1.74 -30.30 29.07
N ASP A 50 -2.55 -29.91 28.10
CA ASP A 50 -2.17 -29.84 26.70
C ASP A 50 -1.05 -28.79 26.51
N PRO A 51 0.18 -29.20 26.14
CA PRO A 51 1.30 -28.28 25.95
C PRO A 51 1.01 -27.24 24.86
N SER A 52 0.17 -27.57 23.86
CA SER A 52 -0.22 -26.65 22.79
C SER A 52 -1.21 -25.56 23.24
N LYS A 53 -1.87 -25.78 24.39
CA LYS A 53 -2.78 -24.80 25.02
C LYS A 53 -2.21 -24.16 26.27
N ALA A 54 -0.99 -24.52 26.66
CA ALA A 54 -0.21 -23.66 27.52
C ALA A 54 -0.06 -22.33 26.78
N ARG A 55 -0.78 -21.30 27.23
CA ARG A 55 -0.46 -19.91 26.86
C ARG A 55 0.90 -19.62 27.50
N GLY A 56 1.96 -20.12 26.88
CA GLY A 56 3.28 -19.59 27.10
C GLY A 56 3.15 -18.10 26.84
N ALA A 57 3.59 -17.29 27.79
CA ALA A 57 3.90 -15.89 27.54
C ALA A 57 5.11 -15.86 26.59
N GLN A 58 4.93 -16.32 25.35
CA GLN A 58 5.82 -15.93 24.27
C GLN A 58 5.63 -14.44 24.17
N ALA A 59 6.62 -13.69 24.66
CA ALA A 59 6.71 -12.27 24.48
C ALA A 59 6.73 -12.02 22.96
N LEU A 60 5.55 -11.77 22.39
CA LEU A 60 5.40 -11.37 21.00
C LEU A 60 6.26 -10.13 20.82
N LYS A 61 7.19 -10.18 19.86
CA LYS A 61 8.02 -9.01 19.55
C LYS A 61 7.10 -7.84 19.24
N PRO A 62 7.33 -6.65 19.82
CA PRO A 62 6.52 -5.49 19.52
C PRO A 62 6.63 -5.18 18.02
N VAL A 63 5.49 -4.86 17.40
CA VAL A 63 5.44 -4.44 15.99
C VAL A 63 6.17 -3.10 15.86
N PRO A 64 7.06 -2.92 14.87
CA PRO A 64 7.77 -1.65 14.68
C PRO A 64 6.79 -0.50 14.46
N ALA A 65 7.08 0.68 15.04
CA ALA A 65 6.27 1.88 14.87
C ALA A 65 6.12 2.29 13.39
N ALA A 66 7.13 2.04 12.57
CA ALA A 66 7.08 2.29 11.12
C ALA A 66 6.00 1.46 10.41
N ALA A 67 5.82 0.19 10.79
CA ALA A 67 4.77 -0.65 10.21
C ALA A 67 3.37 -0.18 10.62
N VAL A 68 3.22 0.30 11.87
CA VAL A 68 1.96 0.91 12.34
C VAL A 68 1.68 2.23 11.61
N GLY A 69 2.71 3.04 11.35
CA GLY A 69 2.63 4.25 10.55
C GLY A 69 2.13 3.96 9.13
N ALA A 70 2.74 3.01 8.43
CA ALA A 70 2.34 2.62 7.08
C ALA A 70 0.87 2.18 6.98
N VAL A 71 0.37 1.42 7.98
CA VAL A 71 -1.05 1.02 8.04
C VAL A 71 -1.95 2.24 8.27
N LYS A 72 -1.52 3.21 9.07
CA LYS A 72 -2.28 4.45 9.30
C LYS A 72 -2.34 5.32 8.05
N ASP A 73 -1.21 5.46 7.34
CA ASP A 73 -1.09 6.29 6.14
C ASP A 73 -1.96 5.71 5.01
N THR A 74 -1.83 4.41 4.74
CA THR A 74 -2.65 3.72 3.72
C THR A 74 -4.15 3.82 3.99
N LEU A 75 -4.57 3.72 5.25
CA LEU A 75 -5.98 3.90 5.62
C LEU A 75 -6.43 5.35 5.54
N SER A 76 -5.57 6.31 5.87
CA SER A 76 -5.85 7.74 5.72
C SER A 76 -6.02 8.11 4.25
N GLU A 77 -5.14 7.65 3.36
CA GLU A 77 -5.26 7.82 1.91
C GLU A 77 -6.54 7.18 1.35
N ALA A 78 -6.98 6.07 1.93
CA ALA A 78 -8.23 5.40 1.58
C ALA A 78 -9.49 6.05 2.21
N GLY A 79 -9.35 7.16 2.95
CA GLY A 79 -10.48 7.88 3.56
C GLY A 79 -11.03 7.24 4.83
N ALA A 80 -10.32 6.28 5.43
CA ALA A 80 -10.72 5.59 6.66
C ALA A 80 -9.65 5.75 7.77
N PRO A 81 -9.36 6.99 8.22
CA PRO A 81 -8.28 7.25 9.16
C PRO A 81 -8.48 6.48 10.48
N VAL A 82 -7.39 5.90 10.99
CA VAL A 82 -7.41 5.20 12.28
C VAL A 82 -7.44 6.23 13.42
N ILE A 83 -8.55 6.26 14.16
CA ILE A 83 -8.72 7.07 15.37
C ILE A 83 -8.59 6.13 16.59
N GLY A 84 -7.57 6.37 17.42
CA GLY A 84 -7.29 5.53 18.59
C GLY A 84 -6.31 4.39 18.28
N GLY A 85 -6.51 3.23 18.93
CA GLY A 85 -5.58 2.10 18.87
C GLY A 85 -5.60 1.34 17.53
N MET A 86 -4.44 0.85 17.12
CA MET A 86 -4.31 -0.03 15.94
C MET A 86 -4.91 -1.42 16.26
N SER A 87 -5.83 -1.87 15.42
CA SER A 87 -6.50 -3.18 15.55
C SER A 87 -6.10 -4.08 14.40
N TYR A 88 -6.20 -5.39 14.60
CA TYR A 88 -6.01 -6.38 13.53
C TYR A 88 -6.93 -6.11 12.33
N LEU A 89 -8.15 -5.62 12.57
CA LEU A 89 -9.07 -5.25 11.49
C LEU A 89 -8.50 -4.11 10.64
N HIS A 90 -7.89 -3.09 11.27
CA HIS A 90 -7.23 -1.99 10.54
C HIS A 90 -6.09 -2.51 9.67
N ALA A 91 -5.24 -3.39 10.21
CA ALA A 91 -4.15 -4.01 9.44
C ALA A 91 -4.67 -4.81 8.23
N LYS A 92 -5.74 -5.60 8.41
CA LYS A 92 -6.34 -6.39 7.34
C LYS A 92 -7.02 -5.52 6.27
N THR A 93 -7.64 -4.41 6.69
CA THR A 93 -8.22 -3.43 5.75
C THR A 93 -7.13 -2.76 4.94
N ALA A 94 -6.03 -2.33 5.56
CA ALA A 94 -4.89 -1.74 4.86
C ALA A 94 -4.26 -2.71 3.84
N GLU A 95 -4.06 -3.97 4.23
CA GLU A 95 -3.60 -5.02 3.31
C GLU A 95 -4.52 -5.15 2.09
N LYS A 96 -5.84 -5.13 2.30
CA LYS A 96 -6.81 -5.24 1.21
C LYS A 96 -6.81 -4.01 0.32
N VAL A 97 -6.71 -2.81 0.89
CA VAL A 97 -6.58 -1.54 0.15
C VAL A 97 -5.35 -1.61 -0.77
N LEU A 98 -4.19 -1.99 -0.22
CA LEU A 98 -2.96 -2.13 -0.99
C LEU A 98 -3.09 -3.18 -2.10
N THR A 99 -3.73 -4.32 -1.80
CA THR A 99 -4.00 -5.37 -2.79
C THR A 99 -4.88 -4.85 -3.93
N VAL A 100 -5.92 -4.09 -3.61
CA VAL A 100 -6.83 -3.50 -4.61
C VAL A 100 -6.10 -2.46 -5.47
N GLN A 101 -5.28 -1.60 -4.86
CA GLN A 101 -4.45 -0.64 -5.59
C GLN A 101 -3.49 -1.35 -6.55
N LEU A 102 -2.81 -2.40 -6.10
CA LEU A 102 -1.91 -3.19 -6.93
C LEU A 102 -2.65 -3.86 -8.10
N LEU A 103 -3.83 -4.44 -7.86
CA LEU A 103 -4.66 -5.05 -8.90
C LEU A 103 -5.16 -4.01 -9.91
N ARG A 104 -5.54 -2.81 -9.44
CA ARG A 104 -5.94 -1.72 -10.32
C ARG A 104 -4.80 -1.28 -11.23
N GLU A 105 -3.59 -1.15 -10.71
CA GLU A 105 -2.41 -0.83 -11.50
C GLU A 105 -2.06 -1.93 -12.51
N LYS A 106 -2.16 -3.21 -12.11
CA LYS A 106 -1.99 -4.34 -13.03
C LYS A 106 -3.02 -4.33 -14.15
N LEU A 107 -4.29 -4.12 -13.81
CA LEU A 107 -5.37 -4.03 -14.78
C LEU A 107 -5.15 -2.86 -15.75
N ARG A 108 -4.68 -1.71 -15.26
CA ARG A 108 -4.35 -0.54 -16.09
C ARG A 108 -3.24 -0.87 -17.10
N ARG A 109 -2.21 -1.61 -16.66
CA ARG A 109 -1.14 -2.11 -17.54
C ARG A 109 -1.67 -3.09 -18.58
N GLU A 110 -2.48 -4.08 -18.17
CA GLU A 110 -3.06 -5.09 -19.08
C GLU A 110 -4.00 -4.47 -20.12
N LYS A 111 -4.74 -3.43 -19.74
CA LYS A 111 -5.59 -2.64 -20.65
C LYS A 111 -4.79 -1.75 -21.62
N GLY A 112 -3.47 -1.66 -21.46
CA GLY A 112 -2.62 -0.77 -22.27
C GLY A 112 -2.82 0.72 -21.97
N GLU A 113 -3.40 1.06 -20.82
CA GLU A 113 -3.59 2.46 -20.37
C GLU A 113 -2.28 3.05 -19.79
N VAL A 114 -1.22 2.25 -19.67
CA VAL A 114 0.10 2.69 -19.19
C VAL A 114 1.12 2.55 -20.32
N VAL A 115 1.93 3.58 -20.50
CA VAL A 115 3.08 3.58 -21.39
C VAL A 115 4.35 3.49 -20.55
N GLU A 116 5.36 2.76 -21.04
CA GLU A 116 6.67 2.74 -20.41
C GLU A 116 7.26 4.16 -20.38
N ARG A 117 7.80 4.56 -19.22
CA ARG A 117 8.28 5.92 -19.01
C ARG A 117 9.37 6.30 -20.01
N ASP A 118 10.34 5.42 -20.23
CA ASP A 118 11.48 5.71 -21.10
C ASP A 118 11.02 5.81 -22.56
N TYR A 119 10.13 4.92 -23.00
CA TYR A 119 9.47 5.03 -24.31
C TYR A 119 8.70 6.34 -24.46
N ALA A 120 7.91 6.75 -23.46
CA ALA A 120 7.16 8.01 -23.52
C ALA A 120 8.09 9.23 -23.63
N ILE A 121 9.20 9.22 -22.90
CA ILE A 121 10.23 10.26 -22.95
C ILE A 121 10.87 10.31 -24.34
N GLU A 122 11.28 9.16 -24.88
CA GLU A 122 11.86 9.06 -26.22
C GLU A 122 10.90 9.58 -27.30
N GLN A 123 9.63 9.17 -27.25
CA GLN A 123 8.62 9.63 -28.20
C GLN A 123 8.35 11.14 -28.05
N GLY A 124 8.33 11.66 -26.82
CA GLY A 124 8.20 13.09 -26.54
C GLY A 124 9.35 13.90 -27.11
N PHE A 125 10.60 13.51 -26.84
CA PHE A 125 11.78 14.17 -27.41
C PHE A 125 11.81 14.10 -28.94
N SER A 126 11.49 12.93 -29.49
CA SER A 126 11.41 12.71 -30.94
C SER A 126 10.36 13.62 -31.59
N PHE A 127 9.20 13.78 -30.97
CA PHE A 127 8.15 14.70 -31.39
C PHE A 127 8.58 16.16 -31.32
N ALA A 128 9.09 16.61 -30.18
CA ALA A 128 9.56 17.99 -29.98
C ALA A 128 10.67 18.35 -30.96
N ARG A 129 11.60 17.42 -31.23
CA ARG A 129 12.65 17.61 -32.24
C ARG A 129 12.08 17.78 -33.64
N ARG A 130 11.14 16.92 -34.07
CA ARG A 130 10.47 17.06 -35.37
C ARG A 130 9.79 18.42 -35.50
N LEU A 131 9.10 18.86 -34.45
CA LEU A 131 8.43 20.16 -34.43
C LEU A 131 9.44 21.30 -34.58
N ARG A 132 10.53 21.29 -33.80
CA ARG A 132 11.59 22.30 -33.90
C ARG A 132 12.20 22.34 -35.29
N ASP A 133 12.57 21.18 -35.85
CA ASP A 133 13.22 21.11 -37.15
C ASP A 133 12.27 21.58 -38.28
N GLN A 134 10.96 21.32 -38.14
CA GLN A 134 9.93 21.87 -39.05
C GLN A 134 9.84 23.40 -38.97
N TRP A 135 9.85 23.98 -37.76
CA TRP A 135 9.83 25.43 -37.57
C TRP A 135 11.10 26.10 -38.09
N LEU A 136 12.27 25.50 -37.89
CA LEU A 136 13.53 26.06 -38.40
C LEU A 136 13.61 26.07 -39.93
N GLY A 137 12.99 25.09 -40.62
CA GLY A 137 12.90 25.05 -42.08
C GLY A 137 11.70 25.78 -42.68
N TRP A 138 10.79 26.30 -41.85
CA TRP A 138 9.59 27.00 -42.33
C TRP A 138 9.88 28.39 -42.93
N PRO A 139 10.74 29.25 -42.34
CA PRO A 139 11.04 30.58 -42.87
C PRO A 139 11.46 30.59 -44.33
N ALA A 140 12.37 29.71 -44.74
CA ALA A 140 12.85 29.64 -46.13
C ALA A 140 11.73 29.30 -47.13
N ARG A 141 10.75 28.48 -46.73
CA ARG A 141 9.61 28.12 -47.59
C ARG A 141 8.55 29.22 -47.60
N ALA A 142 8.24 29.79 -46.44
CA ALA A 142 7.22 30.81 -46.28
C ALA A 142 7.65 32.14 -46.89
N SER A 143 8.91 32.54 -46.71
CA SER A 143 9.47 33.78 -47.27
C SER A 143 9.39 33.79 -48.79
N ALA A 144 9.71 32.66 -49.45
CA ALA A 144 9.65 32.56 -50.90
C ALA A 144 8.23 32.78 -51.45
N LEU A 145 7.21 32.20 -50.79
CA LEU A 145 5.82 32.37 -51.17
C LEU A 145 5.32 33.80 -50.89
N MET A 146 5.58 34.30 -49.68
CA MET A 146 5.15 35.63 -49.26
C MET A 146 5.83 36.74 -50.07
N ALA A 147 7.10 36.59 -50.41
CA ALA A 147 7.84 37.55 -51.22
C ALA A 147 7.33 37.61 -52.66
N ALA A 148 6.93 36.48 -53.23
CA ALA A 148 6.31 36.45 -54.56
C ALA A 148 4.96 37.18 -54.59
N GLU A 149 4.17 37.07 -53.52
CA GLU A 149 2.86 37.72 -53.41
C GLU A 149 2.96 39.23 -53.10
N LEU A 150 3.89 39.60 -52.20
CA LEU A 150 4.07 40.98 -51.74
C LEU A 150 5.05 41.80 -52.61
N GLY A 151 5.76 41.17 -53.55
CA GLY A 151 6.75 41.82 -54.42
C GLY A 151 7.98 42.34 -53.68
N VAL A 152 8.32 41.76 -52.53
CA VAL A 152 9.48 42.14 -51.69
C VAL A 152 10.65 41.19 -51.87
N ASP A 153 11.83 41.61 -51.39
CA ASP A 153 13.04 40.79 -51.37
C ASP A 153 12.87 39.55 -50.47
N ALA A 154 12.92 38.37 -51.08
CA ALA A 154 12.74 37.08 -50.39
C ALA A 154 13.82 36.81 -49.35
N HIS A 155 15.07 37.21 -49.61
CA HIS A 155 16.18 36.98 -48.69
C HIS A 155 16.06 37.87 -47.44
N LYS A 156 15.65 39.12 -47.61
CA LYS A 156 15.39 40.02 -46.46
C LYS A 156 14.22 39.51 -45.63
N LEU A 157 13.15 39.04 -46.27
CA LEU A 157 11.99 38.48 -45.58
C LEU A 157 12.34 37.19 -44.82
N GLU A 158 13.13 36.29 -45.43
CA GLU A 158 13.61 35.07 -44.78
C GLU A 158 14.43 35.37 -43.53
N ALA A 159 15.35 36.34 -43.61
CA ALA A 159 16.20 36.71 -42.48
C ALA A 159 15.37 37.18 -41.28
N LEU A 160 14.40 38.08 -41.51
CA LEU A 160 13.50 38.59 -40.48
C LEU A 160 12.63 37.48 -39.88
N LEU A 161 12.04 36.62 -40.72
CA LEU A 161 11.23 35.51 -40.24
C LEU A 161 12.06 34.49 -39.44
N THR A 162 13.30 34.24 -39.87
CA THR A 162 14.21 33.31 -39.18
C THR A 162 14.55 33.81 -37.78
N GLU A 163 14.81 35.12 -37.63
CA GLU A 163 15.06 35.74 -36.33
C GLU A 163 13.84 35.60 -35.41
N GLN A 164 12.66 35.97 -35.89
CA GLN A 164 11.42 35.90 -35.10
C GLN A 164 11.05 34.46 -34.69
N VAL A 165 11.20 33.49 -35.60
CA VAL A 165 10.95 32.09 -35.27
C VAL A 165 11.95 31.57 -34.23
N ARG A 166 13.22 31.96 -34.32
CA ARG A 166 14.24 31.56 -33.32
C ARG A 166 13.95 32.16 -31.96
N GLU A 167 13.59 33.44 -31.90
CA GLU A 167 13.20 34.11 -30.66
C GLU A 167 12.00 33.41 -30.01
N GLN A 168 10.95 33.12 -30.78
CA GLN A 168 9.76 32.42 -30.28
C GLN A 168 10.07 31.01 -29.76
N LEU A 169 10.94 30.26 -30.45
CA LEU A 169 11.38 28.94 -30.00
C LEU A 169 12.17 29.02 -28.69
N GLN A 170 12.98 30.07 -28.49
CA GLN A 170 13.70 30.28 -27.23
C GLN A 170 12.77 30.63 -26.07
N VAL A 171 11.78 31.50 -26.29
CA VAL A 171 10.77 31.85 -25.28
C VAL A 171 10.00 30.59 -24.85
N SER A 172 9.57 29.79 -25.82
CA SER A 172 8.81 28.56 -25.56
C SER A 172 9.64 27.53 -24.78
N ALA A 173 10.94 27.39 -25.10
CA ALA A 173 11.84 26.52 -24.35
C ALA A 173 12.09 27.01 -22.91
N ALA A 174 12.09 28.32 -22.67
CA ALA A 174 12.28 28.88 -21.34
C ALA A 174 11.06 28.68 -20.42
N ASP A 175 9.84 28.69 -20.98
CA ASP A 175 8.62 28.46 -20.21
C ASP A 175 8.45 27.00 -19.77
N GLU A 176 8.87 26.02 -20.59
CA GLU A 176 8.86 24.60 -20.18
C GLU A 176 9.76 24.34 -18.95
N LEU A 177 10.85 25.10 -18.81
CA LEU A 177 11.78 24.98 -17.67
C LEU A 177 11.16 25.42 -16.34
N ARG A 178 10.08 26.24 -16.38
CA ARG A 178 9.34 26.69 -15.20
C ARG A 178 8.32 25.66 -14.70
N LEU A 179 7.80 24.79 -15.57
CA LEU A 179 6.83 23.76 -15.21
C LEU A 179 7.44 22.61 -14.39
N HIS A 180 8.78 22.50 -14.38
CA HIS A 180 9.53 21.47 -13.65
C HIS A 180 10.12 21.96 -12.32
N GLN A 181 9.83 23.18 -11.87
CA GLN A 181 10.13 23.60 -10.51
C GLN A 181 8.94 23.30 -9.59
N PRO A 182 9.15 22.59 -8.45
CA PRO A 182 8.10 22.27 -7.50
C PRO A 182 7.53 23.50 -6.79
#